data_AF-A0A9D6C275-F1
#
_entry.id   AF-A0A9D6C275-F1
#
_cell.length_a   1.000
_cell.length_b   1.000
_cell.length_c   1.000
_cell.angle_alpha   90.00
_cell.angle_beta   90.00
_cell.angle_gamma   90.00
#
_symmetry.space_group_name_H-M   'P 1'
#
loop_
_entity.id
_entity.type
_entity.pdbx_description
1 polymer ?
#
loop_
_entity_poly.entity_id
_entity_poly.type
_entity_poly.pdbx_seq_one_letter_code
_entity_poly.pdbx_strand_id
1 'polypeptide(L)' 'MIATLIELQAQFPFSFRVIDIDSDLILAENYGELVPVLTAEKEEICHHRLDLVALDAYFAKLR' A
#
# COMPACT_ATOMS: atom_id res chain seq x y z
N MET A 1 -4.58 8.56 0.70
CA MET A 1 -4.06 7.20 0.95
C MET A 1 -3.40 7.10 2.31
N ILE A 2 -2.26 7.76 2.56
CA ILE A 2 -1.50 7.67 3.83
C ILE A 2 -2.36 8.02 5.06
N ALA A 3 -3.08 9.15 5.05
CA ALA A 3 -3.92 9.57 6.17
C ALA A 3 -4.96 8.50 6.56
N THR A 4 -5.64 7.93 5.57
CA THR A 4 -6.62 6.85 5.79
C THR A 4 -5.98 5.57 6.32
N LEU A 5 -4.76 5.22 5.88
CA LEU A 5 -4.03 4.09 6.45
C LEU A 5 -3.69 4.33 7.92
N ILE A 6 -3.30 5.55 8.29
CA ILE A 6 -3.05 5.92 9.70
C ILE A 6 -4.34 5.79 10.53
N GLU A 7 -5.47 6.25 10.02
CA GLU A 7 -6.77 6.09 10.69
C GLU A 7 -7.13 4.61 10.90
N LEU A 8 -6.84 3.75 9.90
CA LEU A 8 -7.09 2.32 9.98
C LEU A 8 -6.18 1.61 11.00
N GLN A 9 -4.97 2.11 11.27
CA GLN A 9 -4.09 1.54 12.29
C GLN A 9 -4.70 1.61 13.70
N ALA A 10 -5.68 2.50 13.94
CA ALA A 10 -6.41 2.54 15.19
C ALA A 10 -7.41 1.36 15.34
N GLN A 11 -7.84 0.77 14.23
CA GLN A 11 -8.82 -0.32 14.20
C GLN A 11 -8.16 -1.69 13.98
N PHE A 12 -7.06 -1.72 13.23
CA PHE A 12 -6.34 -2.94 12.88
C PHE A 12 -4.85 -2.81 13.19
N PRO A 13 -4.23 -3.80 13.87
CA PRO A 13 -2.81 -3.75 14.16
C PRO A 13 -1.99 -4.09 12.90
N PHE A 14 -1.55 -3.07 12.17
CA PHE A 14 -0.58 -3.20 11.08
C PHE A 14 0.40 -2.03 11.07
N SER A 15 1.55 -2.21 10.42
CA SER A 15 2.51 -1.15 10.15
C SER A 15 2.70 -1.00 8.65
N PHE A 16 3.06 0.19 8.21
CA PHE A 16 3.43 0.46 6.83
C PHE A 16 4.59 1.46 6.80
N ARG A 17 5.32 1.49 5.69
CA ARG A 17 6.36 2.48 5.42
C ARG A 17 6.06 3.17 4.10
N VAL A 18 6.33 4.47 4.06
CA VAL A 18 6.29 5.26 2.82
C VAL A 18 7.69 5.24 2.23
N ILE A 19 7.79 4.81 0.98
CA ILE A 19 9.04 4.74 0.24
C ILE A 19 8.94 5.75 -0.90
N ASP A 20 9.93 6.63 -1.00
CA ASP A 20 10.13 7.44 -2.19
C ASP A 20 10.77 6.58 -3.26
N ILE A 21 10.02 6.29 -4.33
CA ILE A 21 10.47 5.39 -5.39
C ILE A 21 11.32 6.11 -6.43
N ASP A 22 11.27 7.44 -6.52
CA ASP A 22 12.05 8.21 -7.50
C ASP A 22 13.56 8.11 -7.23
N SER A 23 13.91 7.78 -5.98
CA SER A 23 15.29 7.58 -5.53
C SER A 23 15.84 6.16 -5.79
N ASP A 24 15.01 5.21 -6.25
CA ASP A 24 15.40 3.83 -6.55
C ASP A 24 14.99 3.46 -7.98
N LEU A 25 15.98 3.26 -8.85
CA LEU A 25 15.75 2.99 -10.27
C LEU A 25 14.85 1.76 -10.50
N ILE A 26 15.00 0.71 -9.69
CA ILE A 26 14.22 -0.52 -9.84
C ILE A 26 12.76 -0.24 -9.43
N LEU A 27 12.54 0.50 -8.34
CA LEU A 27 11.19 0.84 -7.91
C LEU A 27 10.52 1.83 -8.88
N ALA A 28 11.25 2.81 -9.39
CA ALA A 28 10.76 3.75 -10.39
C ALA A 28 10.33 3.04 -11.68
N GLU A 29 11.13 2.09 -12.19
CA GLU A 29 10.78 1.31 -13.38
C GLU A 29 9.54 0.44 -13.17
N ASN A 30 9.36 -0.14 -11.98
CA ASN A 30 8.25 -1.05 -11.69
C ASN A 30 6.95 -0.33 -11.30
N TYR A 31 7.04 0.82 -10.61
CA TYR A 31 5.88 1.47 -9.96
C TYR A 31 5.72 2.95 -10.30
N GLY A 32 6.61 3.57 -11.07
CA GLY A 32 6.62 5.01 -11.38
C GLY A 32 5.26 5.56 -11.83
N GLU A 33 4.61 4.85 -12.75
CA GLU A 33 3.29 5.22 -13.29
C GLU A 33 2.12 4.84 -12.36
N LEU A 34 2.35 4.05 -11.31
CA LEU A 34 1.32 3.52 -10.42
C LEU A 34 1.22 4.31 -9.10
N VAL A 35 2.05 5.33 -8.92
CA VAL A 35 2.07 6.13 -7.69
C VAL A 35 0.73 6.87 -7.50
N PRO A 36 0.18 6.92 -6.27
CA PRO A 36 0.59 6.14 -5.09
C PRO A 36 0.17 4.67 -5.18
N VAL A 37 1.09 3.75 -4.87
CA VAL A 37 0.87 2.29 -4.87
C VAL A 37 0.93 1.71 -3.45
N LEU A 38 0.03 0.77 -3.13
CA LEU A 38 0.08 -0.05 -1.92
C LEU A 38 0.57 -1.44 -2.27
N THR A 39 1.61 -1.90 -1.59
CA THR A 39 2.05 -3.28 -1.68
C THR A 39 2.23 -3.87 -0.28
N ALA A 40 2.02 -5.18 -0.16
CA ALA A 40 2.28 -5.94 1.05
C ALA A 40 2.92 -7.29 0.67
N GLU A 41 4.09 -7.60 1.24
CA GLU A 41 4.83 -8.85 0.95
C GLU A 41 5.02 -9.14 -0.56
N LYS A 42 5.17 -8.07 -1.38
CA LYS A 42 5.27 -8.09 -2.86
C LYS A 42 3.96 -8.33 -3.62
N GLU A 43 2.81 -8.42 -2.93
CA GLU A 43 1.49 -8.35 -3.55
C GLU A 43 1.07 -6.87 -3.68
N GLU A 44 0.72 -6.43 -4.89
CA GLU A 44 0.07 -5.14 -5.08
C GLU A 44 -1.39 -5.22 -4.64
N ILE A 45 -1.79 -4.33 -3.73
CA ILE A 45 -3.17 -4.25 -3.23
C ILE A 45 -3.98 -3.27 -4.05
N CYS A 46 -3.45 -2.07 -4.30
CA CYS A 46 -4.10 -1.03 -5.11
C CYS A 46 -3.09 0.05 -5.53
N HIS A 47 -3.43 0.81 -6.58
CA HIS A 47 -2.66 1.95 -7.06
C HIS A 47 -3.57 3.15 -7.38
N HIS A 48 -2.98 4.34 -7.52
CA HIS A 48 -3.63 5.66 -7.70
C HIS A 48 -4.56 6.12 -6.55
N ARG A 49 -5.38 5.23 -6.00
CA ARG A 49 -6.31 5.50 -4.89
C ARG A 49 -6.35 4.30 -3.95
N LEU A 50 -6.60 4.58 -2.67
CA LEU A 50 -6.79 3.52 -1.69
C LEU A 50 -8.10 2.79 -1.97
N ASP A 51 -8.01 1.48 -2.15
CA ASP A 51 -9.15 0.59 -2.23
C ASP A 51 -9.32 -0.15 -0.89
N LEU A 52 -10.36 0.22 -0.14
CA LEU A 52 -10.66 -0.38 1.15
C LEU A 52 -11.18 -1.82 1.03
N VAL A 53 -11.81 -2.17 -0.08
CA VAL A 53 -12.33 -3.52 -0.33
C VAL A 53 -11.16 -4.46 -0.61
N ALA A 54 -10.21 -4.04 -1.46
CA ALA A 54 -9.00 -4.82 -1.73
C ALA A 54 -8.14 -4.97 -0.47
N LEU A 55 -8.02 -3.91 0.34
CA LEU A 55 -7.27 -3.95 1.59
C LEU A 55 -7.91 -4.88 2.62
N ASP A 56 -9.24 -4.84 2.81
CA ASP A 56 -9.93 -5.75 3.72
C ASP A 56 -9.84 -7.20 3.25
N ALA A 57 -9.96 -7.44 1.93
CA ALA A 57 -9.75 -8.76 1.34
C ALA A 57 -8.32 -9.27 1.60
N TYR A 58 -7.29 -8.41 1.53
CA TYR A 58 -5.93 -8.77 1.88
C TYR A 58 -5.80 -9.13 3.37
N PHE A 59 -6.35 -8.31 4.28
CA PHE A 59 -6.34 -8.62 5.71
C PHE A 59 -7.07 -9.93 6.03
N ALA A 60 -8.16 -10.25 5.33
CA ALA A 60 -8.87 -11.51 5.51
C ALA A 60 -8.01 -12.74 5.16
N LYS A 61 -7.03 -12.64 4.25
CA LYS A 61 -6.08 -13.72 3.94
C LYS A 61 -5.10 -14.01 5.09
N LEU A 62 -4.89 -13.05 5.99
CA LEU A 62 -3.93 -13.13 7.09
C LEU A 62 -4.56 -13.56 8.43
N ARG A 63 -5.88 -13.79 8.44
CA ARG A 63 -6.64 -14.22 9.62
C ARG A 63 -6.63 -15.73 9.82
#